data_AF-A0A931HG08-F1
#
_entry.id   AF-A0A931HG08-F1
#
_cell.length_a   1.000
_cell.length_b   1.000
_cell.length_c   1.000
_cell.angle_alpha   90.00
_cell.angle_beta   90.00
_cell.angle_gamma   90.00
#
_symmetry.space_group_name_H-M   'P 1'
#
loop_
_entity.id
_entity.type
_entity.pdbx_description
1 polymer ?
#
loop_
_entity_poly.entity_id
_entity_poly.type
_entity_poly.pdbx_seq_one_letter_code
_entity_poly.pdbx_strand_id
1 'polypeptide(L)'
;MSDRTTLASQRLDTPRSSRFRLNFDAEAVGRVSESIARFLGTGRYLLIQTIIVVVWISLNILAVDLKWDPYPFILLNLAFSTQAAYAAPLILLAQNRQENRDRVSLEEDRARAEQTKADTEFLARELAALRLAVGEVATRDYLRRELDDLRALLVDTEDESARSGSQAKARSARR
;
A
#
# COMPACT_ATOMS: atom_id res chain seq x y z
N MET A 1 -31.69 6.83 -54.92
CA MET A 1 -31.41 8.19 -54.43
C MET A 1 -32.51 8.52 -53.42
N SER A 2 -32.66 7.76 -52.34
CA SER A 2 -31.83 7.73 -51.12
C SER A 2 -31.96 9.03 -50.32
N ASP A 3 -33.11 9.25 -49.69
CA ASP A 3 -33.25 10.28 -48.66
C ASP A 3 -33.96 9.75 -47.41
N ARG A 4 -33.11 9.38 -46.44
CA ARG A 4 -33.14 9.86 -45.06
C ARG A 4 -34.48 9.84 -44.31
N THR A 5 -35.00 8.65 -44.04
CA THR A 5 -35.89 8.42 -42.89
C THR A 5 -35.17 7.59 -41.83
N THR A 6 -34.07 8.14 -41.31
CA THR A 6 -33.40 7.63 -40.12
C THR A 6 -33.52 8.66 -39.00
N LEU A 7 -33.77 8.15 -37.79
CA LEU A 7 -33.61 8.79 -36.47
C LEU A 7 -34.83 9.55 -35.90
N ALA A 8 -35.92 8.83 -35.63
CA ALA A 8 -36.94 9.27 -34.65
C ALA A 8 -37.17 8.23 -33.54
N SER A 9 -36.15 7.44 -33.19
CA SER A 9 -36.12 6.72 -31.91
C SER A 9 -35.55 7.64 -30.84
N GLN A 10 -36.36 8.61 -30.45
CA GLN A 10 -36.11 9.51 -29.34
C GLN A 10 -36.04 8.68 -28.05
N ARG A 11 -34.81 8.31 -27.67
CA ARG A 11 -34.49 7.61 -26.42
C ARG A 11 -34.90 8.49 -25.24
N LEU A 12 -36.13 8.32 -24.81
CA LEU A 12 -36.77 8.98 -23.67
C LEU A 12 -36.64 8.14 -22.40
N ASP A 13 -35.49 7.49 -22.21
CA ASP A 13 -35.29 6.50 -21.13
C ASP A 13 -34.10 6.83 -20.22
N THR A 14 -33.72 8.11 -20.16
CA THR A 14 -32.80 8.59 -19.13
C THR A 14 -33.63 9.24 -18.02
N PRO A 15 -33.87 8.56 -16.88
CA PRO A 15 -34.48 9.23 -15.75
C PRO A 15 -33.56 10.38 -15.35
N ARG A 16 -34.07 11.62 -15.46
CA ARG A 16 -33.44 12.80 -14.86
C ARG A 16 -33.47 12.61 -13.36
N SER A 17 -32.46 11.92 -12.83
CA SER A 17 -32.18 11.92 -11.40
C SER A 17 -31.78 13.35 -11.02
N SER A 18 -32.75 14.10 -10.52
CA SER A 18 -32.48 15.29 -9.72
C SER A 18 -31.78 14.80 -8.45
N ARG A 19 -30.47 14.56 -8.57
CA ARG A 19 -29.61 14.31 -7.42
C ARG A 19 -29.52 15.64 -6.69
N PHE A 20 -30.45 15.84 -5.76
CA PHE A 20 -30.33 16.81 -4.69
C PHE A 20 -29.07 16.40 -3.90
N ARG A 21 -27.91 16.82 -4.40
CA ARG A 21 -26.64 16.65 -3.71
C ARG A 21 -26.65 17.71 -2.62
N LEU A 22 -27.14 17.33 -1.45
CA LEU A 22 -26.69 17.99 -0.23
C LEU A 22 -25.17 17.83 -0.24
N ASN A 23 -24.46 18.88 -0.65
CA ASN A 23 -23.03 19.01 -0.45
C ASN A 23 -22.81 19.12 1.07
N PHE A 24 -23.03 18.01 1.78
CA PHE A 24 -22.45 17.82 3.08
C PHE A 24 -20.96 17.81 2.84
N ASP A 25 -20.29 18.81 3.40
CA ASP A 25 -18.85 18.99 3.28
C ASP A 25 -18.18 17.79 3.94
N ALA A 26 -17.96 16.73 3.15
CA ALA A 26 -17.43 15.45 3.62
C ALA A 26 -16.07 15.61 4.29
N GLU A 27 -15.35 16.66 3.91
CA GLU A 27 -14.10 17.10 4.50
C GLU A 27 -14.28 17.66 5.92
N ALA A 28 -15.28 18.53 6.14
CA ALA A 28 -15.57 19.11 7.45
C ALA A 28 -16.07 18.03 8.42
N VAL A 29 -16.99 17.17 7.97
CA VAL A 29 -17.44 16.01 8.74
C VAL A 29 -16.27 15.10 9.08
N GLY A 30 -15.31 14.94 8.17
CA GLY A 30 -14.12 14.11 8.40
C GLY A 30 -13.22 14.60 9.50
N ARG A 31 -12.90 15.89 9.50
CA ARG A 31 -12.10 16.49 10.58
C ARG A 31 -12.79 16.38 11.93
N VAL A 32 -14.11 16.57 11.97
CA VAL A 32 -14.91 16.42 13.19
C VAL A 32 -14.92 14.97 13.67
N SER A 33 -15.17 14.01 12.79
CA SER A 33 -15.14 12.58 13.13
C SER A 33 -13.78 12.12 13.66
N GLU A 34 -12.67 12.54 13.05
CA GLU A 34 -11.31 12.23 13.50
C GLU A 34 -11.02 12.81 14.90
N SER A 35 -11.49 14.04 15.16
CA SER A 35 -11.37 14.64 16.50
C SER A 35 -12.19 13.88 17.54
N ILE A 36 -13.42 13.48 17.19
CA ILE A 36 -14.31 12.73 18.08
C ILE A 36 -13.75 11.33 18.35
N ALA A 37 -13.22 10.64 17.33
CA ALA A 37 -12.62 9.32 17.47
C ALA A 37 -11.43 9.34 18.44
N ARG A 38 -10.52 10.32 18.29
CA ARG A 38 -9.39 10.50 19.23
C ARG A 38 -9.84 10.84 20.65
N PHE A 39 -10.90 11.64 20.77
CA PHE A 39 -11.45 12.03 22.07
C PHE A 39 -12.13 10.86 22.79
N LEU A 40 -12.99 10.10 22.12
CA LEU A 40 -13.70 8.94 22.66
C LEU A 40 -12.77 7.74 22.91
N GLY A 41 -11.71 7.58 22.12
CA GLY A 41 -10.71 6.53 22.30
C GLY A 41 -9.76 6.74 23.49
N THR A 42 -9.80 7.91 24.14
CA THR A 42 -8.96 8.22 25.28
C THR A 42 -9.71 7.99 26.60
N GLY A 43 -9.09 7.33 27.59
CA GLY A 43 -9.70 7.10 28.92
C GLY A 43 -10.11 8.37 29.69
N ARG A 44 -9.63 9.54 29.25
CA ARG A 44 -10.01 10.87 29.75
C ARG A 44 -11.50 11.18 29.53
N TYR A 45 -12.12 10.70 28.45
CA TYR A 45 -13.55 10.91 28.21
C TYR A 45 -14.40 10.23 29.30
N LEU A 46 -14.10 8.96 29.59
CA LEU A 46 -14.78 8.19 30.63
C LEU A 46 -14.64 8.87 32.00
N LEU A 47 -13.44 9.36 32.34
CA LEU A 47 -13.20 10.06 33.60
C LEU A 47 -14.04 11.34 33.72
N ILE A 48 -14.08 12.17 32.67
CA ILE A 48 -14.91 13.40 32.66
C ILE A 48 -16.40 13.02 32.79
N GLN A 49 -16.86 12.01 32.05
CA GLN A 49 -18.25 11.56 32.09
C GLN A 49 -18.64 11.06 33.50
N THR A 50 -17.79 10.28 34.16
CA THR A 50 -18.02 9.82 35.54
C THR A 50 -18.09 11.00 36.51
N ILE A 51 -17.19 11.99 36.39
CA ILE A 51 -17.21 13.18 37.25
C ILE A 51 -18.54 13.94 37.08
N ILE A 52 -19.00 14.14 35.84
CA ILE A 52 -20.28 14.83 35.57
C ILE A 52 -21.44 14.11 36.26
N VAL A 53 -21.49 12.79 36.18
CA VAL A 53 -22.55 11.98 36.83
C VAL A 53 -22.48 12.12 38.35
N VAL A 54 -21.29 12.01 38.94
CA VAL A 54 -21.09 12.15 40.39
C VAL A 54 -21.49 13.55 40.88
N VAL A 55 -21.12 14.60 40.14
CA VAL A 55 -21.50 15.98 40.44
C VAL A 55 -23.01 16.16 40.33
N TRP A 56 -23.65 15.60 39.31
CA TRP A 56 -25.11 15.66 39.14
C TRP A 56 -25.84 15.00 40.32
N ILE A 57 -25.43 13.80 40.70
CA ILE A 57 -25.98 13.08 41.85
C ILE A 57 -25.77 13.89 43.13
N SER A 58 -24.57 14.46 43.31
CA SER A 58 -24.24 15.27 44.49
C SER A 58 -25.07 16.55 44.58
N LEU A 59 -25.23 17.28 43.47
CA LEU A 59 -26.11 18.47 43.40
C LEU A 59 -27.56 18.11 43.71
N ASN A 60 -28.03 16.96 43.24
CA ASN A 60 -29.39 16.51 43.50
C ASN A 60 -29.64 16.22 45.00
N ILE A 61 -28.68 15.56 45.66
CA ILE A 61 -28.74 15.26 47.10
C ILE A 61 -28.66 16.54 47.95
N LEU A 62 -27.88 17.54 47.51
CA LEU A 62 -27.76 18.82 48.23
C LEU A 62 -28.95 19.76 47.99
N ALA A 63 -29.62 19.65 46.85
CA ALA A 63 -30.79 20.44 46.47
C ALA A 63 -32.13 19.73 46.77
N VAL A 64 -32.18 18.92 47.85
CA VAL A 64 -33.36 18.15 48.27
C VAL A 64 -34.59 19.03 48.52
N ASP A 65 -34.41 20.26 49.01
CA ASP A 65 -35.50 21.19 49.30
C ASP A 65 -36.21 21.71 48.03
N LEU A 66 -35.53 21.74 46.88
CA LEU A 66 -36.10 22.16 45.60
C LEU A 66 -36.68 21.00 44.78
N LYS A 67 -36.43 19.74 45.18
CA LYS A 67 -36.91 18.51 44.50
C LYS A 67 -36.78 18.57 42.96
N TRP A 68 -35.66 19.08 42.46
CA TRP A 68 -35.46 19.30 41.02
C TRP A 68 -35.56 17.97 40.23
N ASP A 69 -35.00 16.88 40.74
CA ASP A 69 -35.11 15.54 40.12
C ASP A 69 -35.13 14.44 41.19
N PRO A 70 -36.30 14.16 41.82
CA PRO A 70 -36.42 13.18 42.90
C PRO A 70 -36.05 11.77 42.45
N TYR A 71 -35.61 10.93 43.39
CA TYR A 71 -35.38 9.50 43.14
C TYR A 71 -36.62 8.87 42.48
N PRO A 72 -36.52 8.26 41.28
CA PRO A 72 -35.36 7.62 40.65
C PRO A 72 -34.63 8.40 39.52
N PHE A 73 -34.44 9.72 39.65
CA PHE A 73 -33.68 10.58 38.72
C PHE A 73 -34.13 10.48 37.25
N ILE A 74 -35.39 10.85 36.98
CA ILE A 74 -36.00 10.72 35.65
C ILE A 74 -35.30 11.59 34.60
N LEU A 75 -34.81 12.77 34.97
CA LEU A 75 -34.15 13.69 34.04
C LEU A 75 -32.78 13.18 33.63
N LEU A 76 -32.02 12.63 34.58
CA LEU A 76 -30.73 11.98 34.29
C LEU A 76 -30.93 10.79 33.35
N ASN A 77 -31.93 9.96 33.62
CA ASN A 77 -32.22 8.81 32.78
C ASN A 77 -32.66 9.22 31.36
N LEU A 78 -33.48 10.27 31.24
CA LEU A 78 -33.88 10.82 29.95
C LEU A 78 -32.67 11.35 29.18
N ALA A 79 -31.77 12.08 29.83
CA ALA A 79 -30.55 12.59 29.22
C ALA A 79 -29.64 11.47 28.70
N PHE A 80 -29.43 10.41 29.48
CA PHE A 80 -28.67 9.22 29.04
C PHE A 80 -29.34 8.50 27.87
N SER A 81 -30.67 8.39 27.89
CA SER A 81 -31.43 7.77 26.81
C SER A 81 -31.27 8.55 25.50
N THR A 82 -31.36 9.88 25.56
CA THR A 82 -31.11 10.74 24.40
C THR A 82 -29.65 10.70 23.96
N GLN A 83 -28.70 10.67 24.89
CA GLN A 83 -27.27 10.55 24.59
C GLN A 83 -26.98 9.26 23.82
N ALA A 84 -27.52 8.13 24.26
CA ALA A 84 -27.37 6.85 23.57
C ALA A 84 -28.04 6.87 22.18
N ALA A 85 -29.24 7.45 22.08
CA ALA A 85 -29.97 7.55 20.82
C ALA A 85 -29.22 8.35 19.75
N TYR A 86 -28.53 9.44 20.12
CA TYR A 86 -27.72 10.23 19.18
C TYR A 86 -26.33 9.62 18.93
N ALA A 87 -25.80 8.85 19.88
CA ALA A 87 -24.53 8.16 19.69
C ALA A 87 -24.58 7.14 18.55
N ALA A 88 -25.67 6.37 18.42
CA ALA A 88 -25.81 5.35 17.39
C ALA A 88 -25.59 5.86 15.94
N PRO A 89 -26.29 6.89 15.44
CA PRO A 89 -26.05 7.41 14.10
C PRO A 89 -24.66 8.05 13.93
N LEU A 90 -24.11 8.67 14.98
CA LEU A 90 -22.77 9.24 14.94
C LEU A 90 -21.70 8.14 14.81
N ILE A 91 -21.86 7.04 15.55
CA ILE A 91 -21.00 5.86 15.47
C ILE A 91 -21.11 5.24 14.07
N LEU A 92 -22.31 5.09 13.51
CA LEU A 92 -22.49 4.56 12.15
C LEU A 92 -21.80 5.43 11.09
N LEU A 93 -21.84 6.77 11.24
CA LEU A 93 -21.11 7.68 10.36
C LEU A 93 -19.59 7.53 10.50
N ALA A 94 -19.10 7.37 11.74
CA ALA A 94 -17.68 7.13 11.99
C ALA A 94 -17.23 5.77 11.41
N GLN A 95 -18.05 4.72 11.55
CA GLN A 95 -17.80 3.38 11.03
C GLN A 95 -17.75 3.38 9.49
N ASN A 96 -18.76 3.94 8.81
CA ASN A 96 -18.77 4.06 7.35
C ASN A 96 -17.53 4.77 6.81
N ARG A 97 -17.00 5.76 7.54
CA ARG A 97 -15.76 6.44 7.17
C ARG A 97 -14.53 5.57 7.38
N GLN A 98 -14.45 4.88 8.51
CA GLN A 98 -13.35 3.97 8.78
C GLN A 98 -13.30 2.85 7.73
N GLU A 99 -14.44 2.24 7.42
CA GLU A 99 -14.55 1.19 6.39
C GLU A 99 -14.13 1.69 5.00
N ASN A 100 -14.52 2.91 4.62
CA ASN A 100 -14.07 3.50 3.36
C ASN A 100 -12.55 3.69 3.31
N ARG A 101 -11.94 4.17 4.41
CA ARG A 101 -10.49 4.35 4.50
C ARG A 101 -9.77 3.00 4.45
N ASP A 102 -10.27 2.02 5.19
CA ASP A 102 -9.71 0.67 5.24
C ASP A 102 -9.81 0.00 3.86
N ARG A 103 -10.93 0.20 3.15
CA ARG A 103 -11.09 -0.29 1.78
C ARG A 103 -10.06 0.31 0.82
N VAL A 104 -9.86 1.63 0.85
CA VAL A 104 -8.85 2.30 0.00
C VAL A 104 -7.45 1.77 0.33
N SER A 105 -7.12 1.65 1.61
CA SER A 105 -5.83 1.08 2.04
C SER A 105 -5.63 -0.35 1.51
N LEU A 106 -6.66 -1.19 1.60
CA LEU A 106 -6.60 -2.57 1.11
C LEU A 106 -6.47 -2.65 -0.42
N GLU A 107 -7.12 -1.75 -1.15
CA GLU A 107 -6.99 -1.66 -2.62
C GLU A 107 -5.56 -1.24 -3.02
N GLU A 108 -4.98 -0.26 -2.33
CA GLU A 108 -3.58 0.16 -2.55
C GLU A 108 -2.59 -0.96 -2.21
N ASP A 109 -2.78 -1.65 -1.08
CA ASP A 109 -1.89 -2.74 -0.67
C ASP A 109 -1.94 -3.91 -1.65
N ARG A 110 -3.12 -4.23 -2.19
CA ARG A 110 -3.27 -5.22 -3.26
C ARG A 110 -2.53 -4.81 -4.53
N ALA A 111 -2.69 -3.57 -4.98
CA ALA A 111 -1.99 -3.08 -6.17
C ALA A 111 -0.47 -3.11 -6.00
N ARG A 112 0.04 -2.74 -4.82
CA ARG A 112 1.46 -2.82 -4.48
C ARG A 112 1.96 -4.26 -4.46
N ALA A 113 1.18 -5.18 -3.91
CA ALA A 113 1.52 -6.60 -3.88
C ALA A 113 1.60 -7.20 -5.29
N GLU A 114 0.66 -6.84 -6.18
CA GLU A 114 0.68 -7.24 -7.59
C GLU A 114 1.92 -6.71 -8.32
N GLN A 115 2.26 -5.43 -8.13
CA GLN A 115 3.49 -4.84 -8.69
C GLN A 115 4.75 -5.54 -8.17
N THR A 116 4.86 -5.72 -6.86
CA THR A 116 6.01 -6.39 -6.23
C THR A 116 6.18 -7.82 -6.76
N LYS A 117 5.07 -8.54 -6.97
CA LYS A 117 5.08 -9.87 -7.57
C LYS A 117 5.59 -9.82 -9.02
N ALA A 118 5.08 -8.90 -9.83
CA ALA A 118 5.52 -8.73 -11.21
C ALA A 118 7.02 -8.38 -11.30
N ASP A 119 7.50 -7.47 -10.45
CA ASP A 119 8.92 -7.09 -10.38
C ASP A 119 9.79 -8.27 -9.97
N THR A 120 9.33 -9.07 -9.00
CA THR A 120 10.05 -10.28 -8.56
C THR A 120 10.09 -11.32 -9.67
N GLU A 121 8.99 -11.55 -10.40
CA GLU A 121 8.97 -12.45 -11.56
C GLU A 121 9.88 -11.96 -12.69
N PHE A 122 9.91 -10.65 -12.94
CA PHE A 122 10.80 -10.03 -13.91
C PHE A 122 12.28 -10.26 -13.53
N LEU A 123 12.65 -9.91 -12.29
CA LEU A 123 14.00 -10.11 -11.78
C LEU A 123 14.41 -11.59 -11.79
N ALA A 124 13.50 -12.51 -11.47
CA ALA A 124 13.77 -13.94 -11.54
C ALA A 124 14.05 -14.42 -12.98
N ARG A 125 13.31 -13.91 -13.97
CA ARG A 125 13.54 -14.21 -15.39
C ARG A 125 14.87 -13.63 -15.89
N GLU A 126 15.15 -12.38 -15.55
CA GLU A 126 16.43 -11.72 -15.87
C GLU A 126 17.61 -12.48 -15.23
N LEU A 127 17.50 -12.87 -13.96
CA LEU A 127 18.52 -13.66 -13.28
C LEU A 127 18.72 -15.03 -13.93
N ALA A 128 17.64 -15.70 -14.36
CA ALA A 128 17.72 -16.97 -15.07
C ALA A 128 18.41 -16.80 -16.44
N ALA A 129 18.05 -15.76 -17.20
CA ALA A 129 18.69 -15.44 -18.48
C ALA A 129 20.17 -15.11 -18.30
N LEU A 130 20.51 -14.27 -17.33
CA LEU A 130 21.89 -13.95 -16.97
C LEU A 130 22.68 -15.19 -16.57
N ARG A 131 22.09 -16.09 -15.76
CA ARG A 131 22.71 -17.36 -15.35
C ARG A 131 23.01 -18.26 -16.55
N LEU A 132 22.10 -18.35 -17.52
CA LEU A 132 22.33 -19.13 -18.75
C LEU A 132 23.46 -18.51 -19.59
N ALA A 133 23.42 -17.19 -19.80
CA ALA A 133 24.47 -16.48 -20.55
C ALA A 133 25.85 -16.62 -19.91
N VAL A 134 25.95 -16.48 -18.57
CA VAL A 134 27.21 -16.70 -17.84
C VAL A 134 27.62 -18.17 -17.86
N GLY A 135 26.68 -19.11 -17.75
CA GLY A 135 26.94 -20.54 -17.84
C GLY A 135 27.53 -20.96 -19.17
N GLU A 136 27.09 -20.36 -20.27
CA GLU A 136 27.65 -20.59 -21.61
C GLU A 136 29.05 -19.99 -21.76
N VAL A 137 29.29 -18.75 -21.31
CA VAL A 137 30.60 -18.08 -21.45
C VAL A 137 31.66 -18.65 -20.49
N ALA A 138 31.26 -19.20 -19.35
CA ALA A 138 32.15 -19.81 -18.37
C ALA A 138 32.15 -21.35 -18.44
N THR A 139 31.84 -21.96 -19.59
CA THR A 139 31.99 -23.42 -19.69
C THR A 139 33.47 -23.78 -19.54
N ARG A 140 33.77 -24.73 -18.65
CA ARG A 140 35.12 -25.24 -18.38
C ARG A 140 35.89 -25.55 -19.67
N ASP A 141 35.19 -26.03 -20.71
CA ASP A 141 35.79 -26.40 -21.98
C ASP A 141 36.19 -25.21 -22.86
N TYR A 142 35.53 -24.05 -22.70
CA TYR A 142 35.96 -22.81 -23.36
C TYR A 142 37.20 -22.25 -22.67
N LEU A 143 37.17 -22.12 -21.34
CA LEU A 143 38.33 -21.70 -20.55
C LEU A 143 39.53 -22.64 -20.74
N ARG A 144 39.28 -23.95 -20.86
CA ARG A 144 40.33 -24.94 -21.10
C ARG A 144 40.89 -24.84 -22.51
N ARG A 145 40.05 -24.64 -23.53
CA ARG A 145 40.51 -24.40 -24.91
C ARG A 145 41.35 -23.13 -24.99
N GLU A 146 40.91 -22.04 -24.38
CA GLU A 146 41.64 -20.77 -24.41
C GLU A 146 43.00 -20.89 -23.68
N LEU A 147 43.03 -21.62 -22.56
CA LEU A 147 44.28 -21.94 -21.86
C LEU A 147 45.20 -22.86 -22.67
N ASP A 148 44.65 -23.86 -23.38
CA ASP A 148 45.43 -24.76 -24.23
C ASP A 148 45.98 -24.02 -25.46
N ASP A 149 45.20 -23.12 -26.08
CA ASP A 149 45.65 -22.26 -27.19
C ASP A 149 46.76 -21.30 -26.73
N LEU A 150 46.58 -20.63 -25.58
CA LEU A 150 47.63 -19.78 -25.01
C LEU A 150 48.91 -20.57 -24.70
N ARG A 151 48.77 -21.79 -24.17
CA ARG A 151 49.91 -22.68 -23.94
C ARG A 151 50.60 -23.05 -25.26
N ALA A 152 49.84 -23.40 -26.29
CA ALA A 152 50.38 -23.78 -27.59
C ALA A 152 51.17 -22.63 -28.23
N LEU A 153 50.63 -21.41 -28.18
CA LEU A 153 51.31 -20.21 -28.66
C LEU A 153 52.62 -19.95 -27.92
N LEU A 154 52.64 -20.10 -26.60
CA LEU A 154 53.87 -19.93 -25.80
C LEU A 154 54.93 -20.99 -26.16
N VAL A 155 54.54 -22.25 -26.34
CA VAL A 155 55.45 -23.34 -26.72
C VAL A 155 56.05 -23.10 -28.12
N ASP A 156 55.24 -22.68 -29.09
CA ASP A 156 55.72 -22.40 -30.45
C ASP A 156 56.74 -21.24 -30.44
N THR A 157 56.50 -20.23 -29.58
CA THR A 157 57.42 -19.10 -29.38
C THR A 157 58.74 -19.55 -28.72
N GLU A 158 58.69 -20.48 -27.76
CA GLU A 158 59.88 -21.08 -27.14
C GLU A 158 60.69 -21.93 -28.14
N ASP A 159 60.02 -22.71 -28.99
CA ASP A 159 60.67 -23.52 -30.02
C ASP A 159 61.30 -22.66 -31.13
N GLU A 160 60.64 -21.59 -31.57
CA GLU A 160 61.22 -20.62 -32.50
C GLU A 160 62.46 -19.93 -31.93
N SER A 161 62.40 -19.52 -30.67
CA SER A 161 63.54 -18.88 -30.00
C SER A 161 64.70 -19.87 -29.77
N ALA A 162 64.43 -21.16 -29.50
CA ALA A 162 65.43 -22.21 -29.43
C ALA A 162 66.08 -22.52 -30.81
N ARG A 163 65.29 -22.59 -31.89
CA ARG A 163 65.80 -22.80 -33.26
C ARG A 163 66.62 -21.60 -33.75
N SER A 164 66.18 -20.39 -33.45
CA SER A 164 66.92 -19.15 -33.74
C SER A 164 68.28 -19.12 -33.02
N GLY A 165 68.30 -19.49 -31.73
CA GLY A 165 69.55 -19.62 -30.95
C GLY A 165 70.49 -20.71 -31.47
N SER A 166 69.96 -21.84 -31.93
CA SER A 166 70.74 -22.93 -32.52
C SER A 166 71.35 -22.55 -33.89
N GLN A 167 70.58 -21.87 -34.75
CA GLN A 167 71.11 -21.35 -36.03
C GLN A 167 72.19 -20.29 -35.81
N ALA A 168 72.05 -19.43 -34.80
CA ALA A 168 73.07 -18.45 -34.43
C ALA A 168 74.36 -19.14 -33.96
N LYS A 169 74.26 -20.19 -33.12
CA LYS A 169 75.42 -21.00 -32.70
C LYS A 169 76.07 -21.77 -33.85
N ALA A 170 75.28 -22.40 -34.72
CA ALA A 170 75.79 -23.17 -35.86
C ALA A 170 76.50 -22.29 -36.90
N ARG A 171 76.04 -21.05 -37.10
CA ARG A 171 76.73 -20.05 -37.92
C ARG A 171 78.03 -19.56 -37.27
N SER A 172 78.07 -19.45 -35.95
CA SER A 172 79.28 -19.04 -35.22
C SER A 172 80.36 -20.13 -35.19
N ALA A 173 80.01 -21.42 -35.19
CA ALA A 173 80.97 -22.52 -35.16
C ALA A 173 81.60 -22.84 -36.54
N ARG A 174 81.10 -22.21 -37.61
CA ARG A 174 81.57 -22.39 -39.00
C ARG A 174 82.51 -21.27 -39.48
N ARG A 175 82.87 -20.34 -38.59
CA ARG A 175 83.86 -19.28 -38.78
C ARG A 175 85.07 -19.57 -37.92
#